data_AF-A0A559ID14-F1
#
_entry.id   AF-A0A559ID14-F1
#
_cell.length_a   1.000
_cell.length_b   1.000
_cell.length_c   1.000
_cell.angle_alpha   90.00
_cell.angle_beta   90.00
_cell.angle_gamma   90.00
#
_symmetry.space_group_name_H-M   'P 1'
#
loop_
_entity.id
_entity.type
_entity.pdbx_description
1 polymer ?
#
loop_
_entity_poly.entity_id
_entity_poly.type
_entity_poly.pdbx_seq_one_letter_code
_entity_poly.pdbx_strand_id
1 'polypeptide(L)'
;MEHIERLLDVIQKEGINLKVSAIHSMTGSFSLIINSNNAPTIYLPSEATNVTNDYAHSLSHELGHWLYIKKMSLAGRKLHLLRRQKWKNGEYRYFLFIWWDEIMAWVIGYKVCKHLGLSTDGFEETAWKAFRTYLKRPIQLNIQVINDMELKKLERECIKCFFDGIEEEMMFCPYCGNQTLKNRMNTNLTLK
;
A
#
# COMPACT_ATOMS: atom_id res chain seq x y z
N MET A 1 21.51 13.69 29.04
CA MET A 1 20.21 13.21 28.54
C MET A 1 20.37 13.08 27.04
N GLU A 2 20.43 11.85 26.55
CA GLU A 2 20.55 11.60 25.13
C GLU A 2 19.33 12.17 24.39
N HIS A 3 19.55 12.64 23.17
CA HIS A 3 18.53 13.31 22.36
C HIS A 3 17.28 12.41 22.18
N ILE A 4 17.46 11.09 22.02
CA ILE A 4 16.39 10.10 21.92
C ILE A 4 15.53 9.95 23.19
N GLU A 5 16.09 10.14 24.40
CA GLU A 5 15.35 10.01 25.66
C GLU A 5 14.21 11.05 25.74
N ARG A 6 14.43 12.25 25.19
CA ARG A 6 13.39 13.30 25.11
C ARG A 6 12.23 12.88 24.22
N LEU A 7 12.51 12.17 23.13
CA LEU A 7 11.46 11.65 22.25
C LEU A 7 10.65 10.57 22.95
N LEU A 8 11.33 9.65 23.66
CA LEU A 8 10.68 8.59 24.45
C LEU A 8 9.81 9.17 25.56
N ASP A 9 10.27 10.21 26.26
CA ASP A 9 9.49 10.92 27.27
C ASP A 9 8.21 11.55 26.68
N VAL A 10 8.30 12.17 25.49
CA VAL A 10 7.11 12.69 24.79
C VAL A 10 6.14 11.57 24.41
N ILE A 11 6.65 10.46 23.86
CA ILE A 11 5.83 9.29 23.49
C ILE A 11 5.10 8.75 24.73
N GLN A 12 5.79 8.63 25.86
CA GLN A 12 5.21 8.17 27.11
C GLN A 12 4.15 9.14 27.66
N LYS A 13 4.42 10.45 27.64
CA LYS A 13 3.46 11.50 28.05
C LYS A 13 2.21 11.53 27.19
N GLU A 14 2.33 11.16 25.91
CA GLU A 14 1.21 10.99 25.00
C GLU A 14 0.41 9.70 25.25
N GLY A 15 0.83 8.87 26.20
CA GLY A 15 0.17 7.60 26.55
C GLY A 15 0.34 6.52 25.48
N ILE A 16 1.38 6.63 24.65
CA ILE A 16 1.68 5.69 23.57
C ILE A 16 2.55 4.57 24.12
N ASN A 17 2.09 3.33 23.96
CA ASN A 17 2.87 2.15 24.34
C ASN A 17 3.89 1.81 23.26
N LEU A 18 5.08 1.36 23.65
CA LEU A 18 6.06 0.79 22.74
C LEU A 18 6.08 -0.73 22.88
N LYS A 19 6.01 -1.46 21.77
CA LYS A 19 6.06 -2.93 21.77
C LYS A 19 6.90 -3.47 20.62
N VAL A 20 7.80 -4.40 20.93
CA VAL A 20 8.52 -5.14 19.88
C VAL A 20 7.56 -6.14 19.21
N SER A 21 7.64 -6.27 17.89
CA SER A 21 6.78 -7.17 17.10
C SER A 21 7.58 -7.92 16.04
N ALA A 22 7.43 -9.25 16.03
CA ALA A 22 8.08 -10.14 15.05
C ALA A 22 7.68 -9.83 13.59
N ILE A 23 6.43 -9.39 13.35
CA ILE A 23 5.98 -9.00 12.01
C ILE A 23 6.74 -7.76 11.53
N HIS A 24 6.97 -6.82 12.44
CA HIS A 24 7.67 -5.57 12.15
C HIS A 24 9.17 -5.80 11.98
N SER A 25 9.75 -6.76 12.71
CA SER A 25 11.10 -7.27 12.46
C SER A 25 11.33 -7.72 11.03
N MET A 26 10.40 -8.50 10.47
CA MET A 26 10.53 -9.00 9.09
C MET A 26 10.54 -7.89 8.03
N THR A 27 10.01 -6.72 8.37
CA THR A 27 9.90 -5.57 7.45
C THR A 27 10.88 -4.45 7.79
N GLY A 28 11.58 -4.53 8.92
CA GLY A 28 12.37 -3.44 9.49
C GLY A 28 11.58 -2.16 9.75
N SER A 29 10.24 -2.24 9.86
CA SER A 29 9.36 -1.07 9.86
C SER A 29 8.78 -0.78 11.24
N PHE A 30 8.53 0.50 11.50
CA PHE A 30 7.78 0.95 12.67
C PHE A 30 6.32 1.12 12.26
N SER A 31 5.38 0.92 13.20
CA SER A 31 3.98 1.24 12.91
C SER A 31 3.20 1.67 14.13
N LEU A 32 2.42 2.74 13.99
CA LEU A 32 1.38 3.11 14.93
C LEU A 32 0.10 2.33 14.67
N ILE A 33 -0.40 1.66 15.72
CA ILE A 33 -1.71 1.03 15.76
C ILE A 33 -2.52 1.63 16.90
N ILE A 34 -3.76 2.01 16.58
CA ILE A 34 -4.75 2.46 17.57
C ILE A 34 -5.73 1.30 17.77
N ASN A 35 -5.67 0.69 18.95
CA ASN A 35 -6.48 -0.48 19.27
C ASN A 35 -7.95 -0.08 19.51
N SER A 36 -8.85 -1.06 19.62
CA SER A 36 -10.29 -0.84 19.89
C SER A 36 -10.57 -0.01 21.15
N ASN A 37 -9.67 -0.07 22.13
CA ASN A 37 -9.73 0.73 23.36
C ASN A 37 -9.15 2.16 23.19
N ASN A 38 -8.88 2.60 21.96
CA ASN A 38 -8.19 3.84 21.62
C ASN A 38 -6.80 4.01 22.25
N ALA A 39 -6.19 2.95 22.77
CA ALA A 39 -4.83 3.00 23.27
C ALA A 39 -3.85 2.96 22.09
N PRO A 40 -3.08 4.04 21.84
CA PRO A 40 -2.07 4.05 20.80
C PRO A 40 -0.87 3.17 21.19
N THR A 41 -0.39 2.38 20.25
CA THR A 41 0.81 1.54 20.41
C THR A 41 1.68 1.70 19.17
N ILE A 42 2.97 1.99 19.35
CA ILE A 42 3.97 1.93 18.29
C ILE A 42 4.65 0.57 18.39
N TYR A 43 4.58 -0.19 17.29
CA TYR A 43 5.28 -1.44 17.13
C TYR A 43 6.66 -1.22 16.54
N LEU A 44 7.66 -1.86 17.15
CA LEU A 44 9.08 -1.75 16.82
C LEU A 44 9.56 -3.06 16.18
N PRO A 45 10.53 -3.01 15.25
CA PRO A 45 11.24 -4.21 14.81
C PRO A 45 12.13 -4.77 15.94
N SER A 46 12.47 -6.06 15.90
CA SER A 46 13.27 -6.73 16.94
C SER A 46 14.68 -6.16 17.09
N GLU A 47 15.24 -5.63 16.01
CA GLU A 47 16.54 -4.98 16.01
C GLU A 47 16.51 -3.64 16.79
N ALA A 48 15.32 -3.11 17.10
CA ALA A 48 15.12 -1.89 17.88
C ALA A 48 14.78 -2.18 19.36
N THR A 49 15.24 -3.32 19.90
CA THR A 49 15.11 -3.65 21.33
C THR A 49 15.75 -2.60 22.23
N ASN A 50 16.86 -2.01 21.80
CA ASN A 50 17.41 -0.78 22.36
C ASN A 50 17.15 0.37 21.38
N VAL A 51 16.25 1.28 21.75
CA VAL A 51 15.92 2.43 20.91
C VAL A 51 17.09 3.42 20.92
N THR A 52 17.81 3.51 19.80
CA THR A 52 18.93 4.44 19.60
C THR A 52 18.51 5.69 18.81
N ASN A 53 19.42 6.66 18.69
CA ASN A 53 19.23 7.84 17.85
C ASN A 53 18.98 7.51 16.37
N ASP A 54 19.43 6.35 15.89
CA ASP A 54 19.22 5.93 14.49
C ASP A 54 17.73 5.71 14.16
N TYR A 55 16.92 5.42 15.18
CA TYR A 55 15.48 5.24 15.04
C TYR A 55 14.68 6.53 15.30
N ALA A 56 15.35 7.64 15.60
CA ALA A 56 14.70 8.90 15.95
C ALA A 56 13.72 9.38 14.85
N HIS A 57 14.11 9.27 13.58
CA HIS A 57 13.27 9.70 12.47
C HIS A 57 12.04 8.82 12.34
N SER A 58 12.19 7.50 12.33
CA SER A 58 11.09 6.55 12.26
C SER A 58 10.13 6.68 13.44
N LEU A 59 10.64 6.84 14.66
CA LEU A 59 9.80 7.06 15.84
C LEU A 59 9.07 8.40 15.81
N SER A 60 9.74 9.46 15.36
CA SER A 60 9.11 10.76 15.20
C SER A 60 8.00 10.74 14.14
N HIS A 61 8.16 9.93 13.09
CA HIS A 61 7.14 9.70 12.07
C HIS A 61 5.91 9.01 12.66
N GLU A 62 6.09 7.94 13.44
CA GLU A 62 4.97 7.25 14.10
C GLU A 62 4.27 8.13 15.15
N LEU A 63 5.03 8.93 15.89
CA LEU A 63 4.46 9.96 16.76
C LEU A 63 3.70 11.02 15.95
N GLY A 64 4.18 11.37 14.76
CA GLY A 64 3.52 12.27 13.82
C GLY A 64 2.12 11.79 13.43
N HIS A 65 1.97 10.50 13.14
CA HIS A 65 0.65 9.88 12.90
C HIS A 65 -0.30 10.10 14.08
N TRP A 66 0.17 9.85 15.30
CA TRP A 66 -0.64 10.02 16.51
C TRP A 66 -1.08 11.48 16.70
N LEU A 67 -0.14 12.42 16.62
CA LEU A 67 -0.41 13.84 16.81
C LEU A 67 -1.35 14.40 15.74
N TYR A 68 -1.27 13.88 14.51
CA TYR A 68 -2.20 14.24 13.45
C TYR A 68 -3.61 13.75 13.75
N ILE A 69 -3.78 12.48 14.11
CA ILE A 69 -5.07 11.88 14.44
C ILE A 69 -5.69 12.52 15.68
N LYS A 70 -4.89 12.81 16.72
CA LYS A 70 -5.34 13.41 17.99
C LYS A 70 -5.98 14.79 17.80
N LYS A 71 -5.53 15.56 16.81
CA LYS A 71 -6.09 16.88 16.47
C LYS A 71 -7.44 16.81 15.75
N MET A 72 -7.84 15.63 15.27
CA MET A 72 -9.12 15.46 14.58
C MET A 72 -10.29 15.35 15.56
N SER A 73 -11.45 15.86 15.14
CA SER A 73 -12.71 15.61 15.84
C SER A 73 -13.00 14.10 15.94
N LEU A 74 -13.86 13.68 16.88
CA LEU A 74 -14.19 12.27 17.05
C LEU A 74 -14.76 11.64 15.77
N ALA A 75 -15.62 12.37 15.05
CA ALA A 75 -16.14 11.95 13.76
C ALA A 75 -15.04 11.88 12.68
N GLY A 76 -14.12 12.86 12.65
CA GLY A 76 -12.97 12.86 11.76
C GLY A 76 -12.05 11.66 11.98
N ARG A 77 -11.78 11.31 13.24
CA ARG A 77 -10.99 10.12 13.60
C ARG A 77 -11.63 8.82 13.11
N LYS A 78 -12.94 8.63 13.33
CA LYS A 78 -13.68 7.46 12.83
C LYS A 78 -13.58 7.35 11.31
N LEU A 79 -13.84 8.45 10.59
CA LEU A 79 -13.77 8.48 9.13
C LEU A 79 -12.35 8.17 8.63
N HIS A 80 -11.33 8.74 9.27
CA HIS A 80 -9.93 8.49 8.97
C HIS A 80 -9.57 7.00 9.10
N LEU A 81 -9.93 6.37 10.23
CA LEU A 81 -9.68 4.94 10.47
C LEU A 81 -10.42 4.05 9.45
N LEU A 82 -11.67 4.39 9.10
CA LEU A 82 -12.43 3.69 8.07
C LEU A 82 -11.75 3.75 6.70
N ARG A 83 -11.23 4.93 6.30
CA ARG A 83 -10.51 5.09 5.03
C ARG A 83 -9.23 4.23 5.00
N ARG A 84 -8.48 4.20 6.11
CA ARG A 84 -7.31 3.31 6.28
C ARG A 84 -7.69 1.84 6.13
N GLN A 85 -8.79 1.40 6.74
CA GLN A 85 -9.26 0.02 6.61
C GLN A 85 -9.68 -0.32 5.18
N LYS A 86 -10.41 0.58 4.50
CA LYS A 86 -10.83 0.37 3.10
C LYS A 86 -9.65 0.28 2.14
N TRP A 87 -8.61 1.11 2.32
CA TRP A 87 -7.38 0.98 1.54
C TRP A 87 -6.69 -0.37 1.77
N LYS A 88 -6.60 -0.85 3.03
CA LYS A 88 -6.05 -2.19 3.32
C LYS A 88 -6.81 -3.30 2.62
N ASN A 89 -8.12 -3.11 2.42
CA ASN A 89 -8.98 -4.03 1.67
C ASN A 89 -8.91 -3.83 0.14
N GLY A 90 -7.99 -3.00 -0.37
CA GLY A 90 -7.76 -2.81 -1.80
C GLY A 90 -8.55 -1.67 -2.46
N GLU A 91 -9.32 -0.88 -1.71
CA GLU A 91 -10.09 0.23 -2.30
C GLU A 91 -9.17 1.41 -2.68
N TYR A 92 -8.81 1.48 -3.97
CA TYR A 92 -7.81 2.41 -4.49
C TYR A 92 -8.17 3.90 -4.35
N ARG A 93 -9.47 4.24 -4.34
CA ARG A 93 -9.93 5.63 -4.19
C ARG A 93 -9.45 6.32 -2.91
N TYR A 94 -8.99 5.57 -1.92
CA TYR A 94 -8.44 6.13 -0.69
C TYR A 94 -6.91 6.33 -0.73
N PHE A 95 -6.24 5.95 -1.82
CA PHE A 95 -4.79 6.09 -1.98
C PHE A 95 -4.31 7.51 -1.68
N LEU A 96 -4.90 8.53 -2.30
CA LEU A 96 -4.50 9.93 -2.09
C LEU A 96 -4.66 10.37 -0.64
N PHE A 97 -5.69 9.87 0.07
CA PHE A 97 -5.90 10.17 1.48
C PHE A 97 -4.82 9.54 2.36
N ILE A 98 -4.43 8.30 2.08
CA ILE A 98 -3.36 7.61 2.82
C ILE A 98 -2.01 8.25 2.51
N TRP A 99 -1.76 8.58 1.24
CA TRP A 99 -0.54 9.26 0.85
C TRP A 99 -0.39 10.62 1.53
N TRP A 100 -1.47 11.40 1.59
CA TRP A 100 -1.48 12.67 2.33
C TRP A 100 -1.24 12.48 3.84
N ASP A 101 -1.84 11.45 4.43
CA ASP A 101 -1.64 11.09 5.84
C ASP A 101 -0.17 10.80 6.17
N GLU A 102 0.51 10.01 5.34
CA GLU A 102 1.95 9.75 5.47
C GLU A 102 2.78 11.03 5.34
N ILE A 103 2.45 11.92 4.38
CA ILE A 103 3.14 13.21 4.25
C ILE A 103 3.00 14.04 5.53
N MET A 104 1.78 14.15 6.05
CA MET A 104 1.53 14.92 7.26
C MET A 104 2.28 14.34 8.47
N ALA A 105 2.33 13.01 8.60
CA ALA A 105 3.08 12.35 9.65
C ALA A 105 4.59 12.66 9.57
N TRP A 106 5.20 12.58 8.39
CA TRP A 106 6.61 12.94 8.20
C TRP A 106 6.88 14.43 8.49
N VAL A 107 6.02 15.34 8.05
CA VAL A 107 6.16 16.79 8.33
C VAL A 107 6.05 17.08 9.83
N ILE A 108 5.12 16.42 10.53
CA ILE A 108 4.98 16.58 11.98
C ILE A 108 6.19 15.95 12.69
N GLY A 109 6.64 14.77 12.28
CA GLY A 109 7.84 14.11 12.81
C GLY A 109 9.08 15.00 12.70
N TYR A 110 9.30 15.64 11.55
CA TYR A 110 10.39 16.60 11.35
C TYR A 110 10.31 17.76 12.36
N LYS A 111 9.11 18.32 12.55
CA LYS A 111 8.89 19.41 13.52
C LYS A 111 9.15 18.95 14.95
N VAL A 112 8.77 17.72 15.31
CA VAL A 112 9.09 17.12 16.61
C VAL A 112 10.60 17.01 16.79
N CYS A 113 11.32 16.47 15.80
CA CYS A 113 12.78 16.38 15.83
C CYS A 113 13.43 17.73 16.08
N LYS A 114 13.04 18.75 15.29
CA LYS A 114 13.56 20.12 15.46
C LYS A 114 13.25 20.70 16.83
N HIS A 115 12.03 20.49 17.35
CA HIS A 115 11.61 21.01 18.65
C HIS A 115 12.37 20.38 19.82
N LEU A 116 12.65 19.07 19.75
CA LEU A 116 13.38 18.34 20.78
C LEU A 116 14.91 18.47 20.68
N GLY A 117 15.39 19.10 19.60
CA GLY A 117 16.81 19.23 19.28
C GLY A 117 17.43 17.93 18.77
N LEU A 118 16.65 17.02 18.18
CA LEU A 118 17.16 15.84 17.48
C LEU A 118 17.80 16.25 16.15
N SER A 119 18.82 15.50 15.69
CA SER A 119 19.37 15.72 14.34
C SER A 119 18.29 15.47 13.29
N THR A 120 18.19 16.40 12.34
CA THR A 120 17.33 16.28 11.15
C THR A 120 18.11 15.92 9.89
N ASP A 121 19.41 15.70 10.01
CA ASP A 121 20.28 15.33 8.88
C ASP A 121 19.87 13.95 8.36
N GLY A 122 19.59 13.84 7.05
CA GLY A 122 19.09 12.59 6.44
C GLY A 122 17.59 12.30 6.66
N PHE A 123 16.85 13.21 7.31
CA PHE A 123 15.41 13.02 7.55
C PHE A 123 14.63 12.98 6.24
N GLU A 124 14.90 13.91 5.32
CA GLU A 124 14.23 13.98 4.01
C GLU A 124 14.51 12.73 3.16
N GLU A 125 15.76 12.23 3.20
CA GLU A 125 16.15 11.01 2.50
C GLU A 125 15.43 9.78 3.05
N THR A 126 15.27 9.71 4.37
CA THR A 126 14.52 8.64 5.06
C THR A 126 13.04 8.68 4.68
N ALA A 127 12.43 9.87 4.73
CA ALA A 127 11.05 10.08 4.30
C ALA A 127 10.86 9.69 2.82
N TRP A 128 11.79 10.08 1.94
CA TRP A 128 11.73 9.75 0.51
C TRP A 128 11.84 8.25 0.22
N LYS A 129 12.70 7.54 0.95
CA LYS A 129 12.79 6.06 0.89
C LYS A 129 11.43 5.44 1.22
N ALA A 130 10.76 5.92 2.26
CA ALA A 130 9.41 5.46 2.62
C ALA A 130 8.38 5.79 1.52
N PHE A 131 8.34 7.03 1.00
CA PHE A 131 7.39 7.42 -0.05
C PHE A 131 7.52 6.60 -1.34
N ARG A 132 8.74 6.24 -1.74
CA ARG A 132 8.95 5.39 -2.93
C ARG A 132 8.21 4.05 -2.83
N THR A 133 8.04 3.49 -1.64
CA THR A 133 7.28 2.23 -1.47
C THR A 133 5.79 2.42 -1.74
N TYR A 134 5.23 3.57 -1.36
CA TYR A 134 3.82 3.91 -1.61
C TYR A 134 3.53 4.18 -3.08
N LEU A 135 4.50 4.70 -3.84
CA LEU A 135 4.34 4.93 -5.29
C LEU A 135 4.40 3.63 -6.11
N LYS A 136 5.15 2.61 -5.64
CA LYS A 136 5.29 1.33 -6.37
C LYS A 136 4.00 0.51 -6.40
N ARG A 137 3.26 0.45 -5.29
CA ARG A 137 2.09 -0.42 -5.15
C ARG A 137 0.94 -0.07 -6.12
N PRO A 138 0.57 1.22 -6.31
CA PRO A 138 -0.33 1.63 -7.38
C PRO A 138 0.09 1.17 -8.77
N ILE A 139 1.36 1.33 -9.11
CA ILE A 139 1.88 0.99 -10.44
C ILE A 139 1.81 -0.53 -10.65
N GLN A 140 2.24 -1.31 -9.66
CA GLN A 140 2.18 -2.78 -9.70
C GLN A 140 0.75 -3.31 -9.82
N LEU A 141 -0.20 -2.75 -9.07
CA LEU A 141 -1.61 -3.14 -9.14
C LEU A 141 -2.26 -2.73 -10.47
N ASN A 142 -1.92 -1.57 -11.03
CA ASN A 142 -2.41 -1.17 -12.36
C ASN A 142 -1.85 -2.09 -13.46
N ILE A 143 -0.58 -2.49 -13.38
CA ILE A 143 0.00 -3.49 -14.29
C ILE A 143 -0.76 -4.82 -14.17
N GLN A 144 -1.06 -5.28 -12.96
CA GLN A 144 -1.85 -6.50 -12.75
C GLN A 144 -3.27 -6.39 -13.33
N VAL A 145 -3.97 -5.28 -13.11
CA VAL A 145 -5.32 -5.06 -13.66
C VAL A 145 -5.30 -5.00 -15.19
N ILE A 146 -4.30 -4.33 -15.79
CA ILE A 146 -4.14 -4.30 -17.24
C ILE A 146 -3.87 -5.71 -17.77
N ASN A 147 -2.97 -6.46 -17.15
CA ASN A 147 -2.67 -7.84 -17.53
C ASN A 147 -3.91 -8.75 -17.39
N ASP A 148 -4.69 -8.60 -16.31
CA ASP A 148 -5.93 -9.37 -16.09
C ASP A 148 -7.03 -8.98 -17.10
N MET A 149 -7.09 -7.71 -17.50
CA MET A 149 -8.00 -7.24 -18.54
C MET A 149 -7.59 -7.72 -19.93
N GLU A 150 -6.29 -7.76 -20.23
CA GLU A 150 -5.75 -8.30 -21.48
C GLU A 150 -5.92 -9.82 -21.56
N LEU A 151 -5.68 -10.55 -20.46
CA LEU A 151 -5.98 -11.98 -20.34
C LEU A 151 -7.48 -12.24 -20.51
N LYS A 152 -8.36 -11.45 -19.87
CA LYS A 152 -9.80 -11.56 -20.09
C LYS A 152 -10.23 -11.17 -21.50
N LYS A 153 -9.50 -10.29 -22.20
CA LYS A 153 -9.74 -10.01 -23.62
C LYS A 153 -9.35 -11.20 -24.49
N LEU A 154 -8.20 -11.83 -24.22
CA LEU A 154 -7.75 -13.05 -24.89
C LEU A 154 -8.70 -14.24 -24.62
N GLU A 155 -9.21 -14.38 -23.39
CA GLU A 155 -10.25 -15.36 -23.06
C GLU A 155 -11.61 -15.04 -23.72
N ARG A 156 -11.89 -13.77 -24.01
CA ARG A 156 -13.11 -13.31 -24.71
C ARG A 156 -13.02 -13.37 -26.23
N GLU A 157 -11.90 -13.81 -26.81
CA GLU A 157 -11.81 -14.13 -28.24
C GLU A 157 -12.31 -15.56 -28.55
N CYS A 158 -12.93 -16.24 -27.60
CA CYS A 158 -13.77 -17.39 -27.91
C CYS A 158 -15.08 -16.92 -28.57
N ILE A 159 -15.12 -16.98 -29.90
CA ILE A 159 -16.29 -16.70 -30.76
C ILE A 159 -17.60 -17.38 -30.28
N LYS A 160 -17.53 -18.45 -29.48
CA LYS A 160 -18.71 -19.19 -29.01
C LYS A 160 -19.57 -18.48 -27.95
N CYS A 161 -19.11 -17.41 -27.31
CA CYS A 161 -19.89 -16.79 -26.21
C CYS A 161 -20.68 -15.53 -26.60
N PHE A 162 -20.55 -15.00 -27.83
CA PHE A 162 -21.08 -13.67 -28.19
C PHE A 162 -21.59 -13.47 -29.62
N PHE A 163 -21.98 -14.54 -30.33
CA PHE A 163 -22.75 -14.39 -31.57
C PHE A 163 -24.13 -15.05 -31.46
N ASP A 164 -25.16 -14.22 -31.59
CA ASP A 164 -26.54 -14.63 -31.83
C ASP A 164 -26.56 -15.59 -33.03
N GLY A 165 -27.14 -16.76 -32.82
CA GLY A 165 -26.93 -17.93 -33.65
C GLY A 165 -27.33 -17.79 -35.12
N ILE A 166 -26.56 -18.44 -35.98
CA ILE A 166 -27.05 -19.17 -37.16
C ILE A 166 -26.18 -20.45 -37.27
N GLU A 167 -26.79 -21.61 -37.07
CA GLU A 167 -26.17 -22.93 -36.82
C GLU A 167 -25.54 -23.62 -38.05
N GLU A 168 -25.54 -23.02 -39.24
CA GLU A 168 -25.50 -23.85 -40.47
C GLU A 168 -24.13 -24.20 -41.09
N GLU A 169 -22.97 -23.79 -40.57
CA GLU A 169 -21.70 -24.08 -41.27
C GLU A 169 -20.50 -24.53 -40.41
N MET A 170 -20.65 -25.50 -39.48
CA MET A 170 -19.51 -26.07 -38.74
C MET A 170 -19.01 -27.43 -39.27
N MET A 171 -17.71 -27.61 -39.46
CA MET A 171 -16.99 -28.86 -39.79
C MET A 171 -15.93 -29.19 -38.71
N PHE A 172 -15.49 -30.44 -38.57
CA PHE A 172 -14.46 -30.78 -37.58
C PHE A 172 -13.03 -30.62 -38.13
N CYS A 173 -12.13 -30.02 -37.34
CA CYS A 173 -10.71 -29.90 -37.63
C CYS A 173 -10.05 -31.30 -37.67
N PRO A 174 -9.41 -31.71 -38.78
CA PRO A 174 -8.85 -33.06 -38.91
C PRO A 174 -7.61 -33.31 -38.03
N TYR A 175 -7.03 -32.28 -37.40
CA TYR A 175 -5.84 -32.39 -36.56
C TYR A 175 -6.13 -32.48 -35.06
N CYS A 176 -7.16 -31.77 -34.57
CA CYS A 176 -7.48 -31.73 -33.14
C CYS A 176 -8.92 -32.14 -32.80
N GLY A 177 -9.77 -32.42 -33.80
CA GLY A 177 -11.13 -32.92 -33.59
C GLY A 177 -12.15 -31.88 -33.10
N ASN A 178 -11.84 -30.57 -33.15
CA ASN A 178 -12.76 -29.50 -32.74
C ASN A 178 -13.55 -28.90 -33.93
N GLN A 179 -14.82 -28.51 -33.74
CA GLN A 179 -15.65 -27.87 -34.78
C GLN A 179 -15.18 -26.45 -35.16
N THR A 180 -15.14 -26.14 -36.46
CA THR A 180 -14.69 -24.90 -37.11
C THR A 180 -15.61 -24.49 -38.27
N LEU A 181 -15.75 -23.19 -38.56
CA LEU A 181 -16.61 -22.68 -39.63
C LEU A 181 -16.04 -22.91 -41.04
N LYS A 182 -16.89 -23.27 -42.01
CA LYS A 182 -16.54 -23.71 -43.37
C LYS A 182 -15.85 -22.64 -44.26
N ASN A 183 -16.00 -21.35 -43.95
CA ASN A 183 -15.54 -20.25 -44.82
C ASN A 183 -14.10 -19.75 -44.64
N ARG A 184 -13.18 -20.57 -44.09
CA ARG A 184 -11.74 -20.26 -44.06
C ARG A 184 -10.84 -21.25 -44.83
N MET A 185 -11.35 -21.91 -45.86
CA MET A 185 -10.51 -22.66 -46.82
C MET A 185 -10.35 -21.99 -48.20
N ASN A 186 -10.96 -20.83 -48.47
CA ASN A 186 -10.88 -20.18 -49.79
C ASN A 186 -10.27 -18.77 -49.77
N THR A 187 -9.10 -18.62 -49.15
CA THR A 187 -8.11 -17.62 -49.60
C THR A 187 -6.87 -18.36 -50.07
N ASN A 188 -7.01 -18.87 -51.28
CA ASN A 188 -5.96 -19.42 -52.12
C ASN A 188 -4.88 -18.36 -52.42
N LEU A 189 -3.62 -18.83 -52.48
CA LEU A 189 -2.56 -18.35 -53.39
C LEU A 189 -2.00 -16.94 -53.06
N THR A 190 -0.69 -16.64 -53.07
CA THR A 190 0.50 -17.26 -53.62
C THR A 190 1.66 -16.41 -53.09
N LEU A 191 2.69 -16.99 -52.49
CA LEU A 191 4.01 -16.36 -52.47
C LEU A 191 5.00 -17.41 -52.98
N LYS A 192 5.69 -17.05 -54.06
CA LYS A 192 6.78 -17.80 -54.69
C LYS A 192 7.91 -18.04 -53.71
#